data_AF-A0A0C9V0G0-F1
#
_entry.id   AF-A0A0C9V0G0-F1
#
_cell.length_a   1.000
_cell.length_b   1.000
_cell.length_c   1.000
_cell.angle_alpha   90.00
_cell.angle_beta   90.00
_cell.angle_gamma   90.00
#
_symmetry.space_group_name_H-M   'P 1'
#
loop_
_entity.id
_entity.type
_entity.pdbx_description
1 polymer ?
#
loop_
_entity_poly.entity_id
_entity_poly.type
_entity_poly.pdbx_seq_one_letter_code
_entity_poly.pdbx_strand_id
1 'polypeptide(L)'
;ILLNLVKTGLKRIVVSYDVACKYNINFEKRIAHKDWPLVTANELQDLKNITLTWLVPKFHLAAHIDGCADKYSFNWTENVGRTCGENVESNWSSLNGLATSVREMGFGSRRDVISDAMLHHNWWKNTNESKFPTK
;
A
#
# COMPACT_ATOMS: atom_id res chain seq x y z
N ILE A 1 -1.59 -13.36 11.26
CA ILE A 1 -2.36 -12.08 11.22
C ILE A 1 -3.76 -12.31 10.68
N LEU A 2 -3.92 -12.69 9.40
CA LEU A 2 -5.24 -12.88 8.77
C LEU A 2 -6.18 -13.81 9.56
N LEU A 3 -5.72 -15.00 9.93
CA LEU A 3 -6.51 -15.96 10.73
C LEU A 3 -6.94 -15.41 12.09
N ASN A 4 -6.10 -14.59 12.74
CA ASN A 4 -6.46 -13.99 14.03
C ASN A 4 -7.56 -12.95 13.85
N LEU A 5 -7.52 -12.17 12.76
CA LEU A 5 -8.58 -11.21 12.42
C LEU A 5 -9.91 -11.90 12.08
N VAL A 6 -9.86 -13.09 11.46
CA VAL A 6 -11.06 -13.90 11.24
C VAL A 6 -11.65 -14.38 12.57
N LYS A 7 -10.80 -14.84 13.48
CA LYS A 7 -11.21 -15.31 14.82
C LYS A 7 -11.83 -14.21 15.69
N THR A 8 -11.50 -12.93 15.45
CA THR A 8 -12.17 -11.80 16.13
C THR A 8 -13.58 -11.51 15.61
N GLY A 9 -14.07 -12.26 14.61
CA GLY A 9 -15.41 -12.12 14.05
C GLY A 9 -15.53 -11.04 12.97
N LEU A 10 -14.42 -10.51 12.46
CA LEU A 10 -14.44 -9.53 11.37
C LEU A 10 -15.00 -10.15 10.09
N LYS A 11 -15.97 -9.47 9.47
CA LYS A 11 -16.64 -9.94 8.24
C LYS A 11 -15.95 -9.48 6.96
N ARG A 12 -15.16 -8.40 7.03
CA ARG A 12 -14.45 -7.83 5.89
C ARG A 12 -13.03 -7.48 6.29
N ILE A 13 -12.08 -7.90 5.45
CA ILE A 13 -10.67 -7.56 5.58
C ILE A 13 -10.22 -6.96 4.25
N VAL A 14 -9.54 -5.82 4.31
CA VAL A 14 -8.94 -5.18 3.14
C VAL A 14 -7.43 -5.36 3.22
N VAL A 15 -6.85 -5.93 2.17
CA VAL A 15 -5.41 -6.19 2.07
C VAL A 15 -4.86 -5.30 0.98
N SER A 16 -3.84 -4.50 1.32
CA SER A 16 -3.07 -3.72 0.37
C SER A 16 -1.72 -4.36 0.12
N TYR A 17 -1.35 -4.52 -1.13
CA TYR A 17 -0.03 -5.03 -1.52
C TYR A 17 0.31 -4.57 -2.94
N ASP A 18 1.59 -4.29 -3.20
CA ASP A 18 2.04 -3.67 -4.45
C ASP A 18 1.60 -4.46 -5.67
N VAL A 19 1.72 -5.80 -5.61
CA VAL A 19 1.29 -6.69 -6.68
C VAL A 19 0.02 -7.47 -6.33
N ALA A 20 -0.85 -6.89 -5.51
CA ALA A 20 -2.12 -7.51 -5.08
C ALA A 20 -2.93 -8.04 -6.28
N CYS A 21 -2.95 -7.32 -7.41
CA CYS A 21 -3.69 -7.71 -8.61
C CYS A 21 -3.27 -9.06 -9.22
N LYS A 22 -1.98 -9.43 -9.08
CA LYS A 22 -1.46 -10.73 -9.52
C LYS A 22 -1.48 -11.75 -8.40
N TYR A 23 -1.19 -11.30 -7.18
CA TYR A 23 -1.07 -12.18 -6.02
C TYR A 23 -2.41 -12.84 -5.66
N ASN A 24 -3.51 -12.06 -5.65
CA ASN A 24 -4.83 -12.55 -5.22
C ASN A 24 -5.35 -13.72 -6.07
N ILE A 25 -5.02 -13.75 -7.37
CA ILE A 25 -5.51 -14.76 -8.33
C ILE A 25 -5.21 -16.18 -7.86
N ASN A 26 -4.04 -16.39 -7.27
CA ASN A 26 -3.59 -17.70 -6.80
C ASN A 26 -3.48 -17.76 -5.27
N PHE A 27 -4.05 -16.79 -4.54
CA PHE A 27 -3.90 -16.71 -3.09
C PHE A 27 -4.39 -17.98 -2.40
N GLU A 28 -5.61 -18.44 -2.72
CA GLU A 28 -6.20 -19.64 -2.12
C GLU A 28 -5.33 -20.88 -2.36
N LYS A 29 -4.88 -21.07 -3.61
CA LYS A 29 -4.02 -22.19 -3.99
C LYS A 29 -2.68 -22.18 -3.25
N ARG A 30 -2.13 -20.99 -3.00
CA ARG A 30 -0.86 -20.82 -2.28
C ARG A 30 -1.01 -21.18 -0.80
N ILE A 31 -2.08 -20.71 -0.14
CA ILE A 31 -2.28 -20.98 1.29
C ILE A 31 -2.73 -22.42 1.56
N ALA A 32 -3.42 -23.05 0.61
CA ALA A 32 -3.90 -24.42 0.69
C ALA A 32 -2.98 -25.43 -0.04
N HIS A 33 -1.71 -25.09 -0.25
CA HIS A 33 -0.78 -25.96 -0.96
C HIS A 33 -0.60 -27.30 -0.24
N LYS A 34 -0.57 -28.42 -0.98
CA LYS A 34 -0.53 -29.77 -0.40
C LYS A 34 0.76 -30.05 0.36
N ASP A 35 1.88 -29.62 -0.19
CA ASP A 35 3.20 -29.90 0.37
C ASP A 35 3.59 -28.91 1.49
N TRP A 36 2.95 -27.74 1.55
CA TRP A 36 3.21 -26.71 2.56
C TRP A 36 1.93 -25.93 2.92
N PRO A 37 0.95 -26.58 3.57
CA PRO A 37 -0.29 -25.91 3.93
C PRO A 37 -0.03 -24.81 4.97
N LEU A 38 -0.41 -23.57 4.63
CA LEU A 38 -0.34 -22.43 5.57
C LEU A 38 -1.60 -22.30 6.43
N VAL A 39 -2.68 -22.99 6.02
CA VAL A 39 -3.97 -23.01 6.72
C VAL A 39 -4.52 -24.43 6.74
N THR A 40 -5.27 -24.77 7.77
CA THR A 40 -6.07 -26.00 7.82
C THR A 40 -7.33 -25.89 6.94
N ALA A 41 -8.00 -27.01 6.65
CA ALA A 41 -9.25 -27.01 5.89
C ALA A 41 -10.37 -26.18 6.55
N ASN A 42 -10.47 -26.23 7.89
CA ASN A 42 -11.43 -25.43 8.65
C ASN A 42 -11.10 -23.94 8.56
N GLU A 43 -9.83 -23.57 8.75
CA GLU A 43 -9.40 -22.17 8.64
C GLU A 43 -9.57 -21.62 7.22
N LEU A 44 -9.38 -22.46 6.19
CA LEU A 44 -9.68 -22.09 4.81
C LEU A 44 -11.17 -21.81 4.61
N GLN A 45 -12.05 -22.63 5.21
CA GLN A 45 -13.49 -22.41 5.16
C GLN A 45 -13.88 -21.11 5.87
N ASP A 46 -13.30 -20.84 7.04
CA ASP A 46 -13.52 -19.59 7.77
C ASP A 46 -13.08 -18.37 6.95
N LEU A 47 -11.95 -18.48 6.23
CA LEU A 47 -11.48 -17.45 5.32
C LEU A 47 -12.41 -17.23 4.12
N LYS A 48 -13.05 -18.28 3.60
CA LYS A 48 -14.05 -18.15 2.53
C LYS A 48 -15.35 -17.48 2.99
N ASN A 49 -15.64 -17.54 4.30
CA ASN A 49 -16.81 -16.93 4.89
C ASN A 49 -16.66 -15.42 5.15
N ILE A 50 -15.47 -14.85 4.94
CA ILE A 50 -15.22 -13.41 5.04
C ILE A 50 -15.04 -12.76 3.67
N THR A 51 -15.33 -11.47 3.58
CA THR A 51 -15.02 -10.67 2.40
C THR A 51 -13.57 -10.19 2.44
N LEU A 52 -12.72 -10.80 1.62
CA LEU A 52 -11.33 -10.36 1.44
C LEU A 52 -11.21 -9.45 0.20
N THR A 53 -11.00 -8.16 0.42
CA THR A 53 -10.80 -7.19 -0.66
C THR A 53 -9.30 -6.95 -0.86
N TRP A 54 -8.85 -6.98 -2.10
CA TRP A 54 -7.45 -6.74 -2.47
C TRP A 54 -7.32 -5.38 -3.14
N LEU A 55 -6.38 -4.57 -2.71
CA LEU A 55 -6.10 -3.24 -3.28
C LEU A 55 -4.61 -3.07 -3.53
N VAL A 56 -4.27 -2.20 -4.49
CA VAL A 56 -2.89 -1.82 -4.79
C VAL A 56 -2.67 -0.39 -4.28
N PRO A 57 -1.54 -0.10 -3.58
CA PRO A 57 -1.20 1.25 -3.17
C PRO A 57 -1.21 2.24 -4.33
N LYS A 58 -1.61 3.49 -4.06
CA LYS A 58 -1.96 4.47 -5.11
C LYS A 58 -0.82 4.77 -6.08
N PHE A 59 0.41 4.90 -5.61
CA PHE A 59 1.55 5.17 -6.50
C PHE A 59 1.86 3.97 -7.40
N HIS A 60 1.90 2.76 -6.84
CA HIS A 60 2.14 1.54 -7.64
C HIS A 60 1.04 1.26 -8.65
N LEU A 61 -0.20 1.64 -8.34
CA LEU A 61 -1.35 1.37 -9.19
C LEU A 61 -1.22 1.96 -10.59
N ALA A 62 -0.53 3.09 -10.74
CA ALA A 62 -0.30 3.73 -12.04
C ALA A 62 0.66 2.93 -12.95
N ALA A 63 1.51 2.07 -12.39
CA ALA A 63 2.44 1.22 -13.13
C ALA A 63 1.84 -0.13 -13.54
N HIS A 64 0.56 -0.38 -13.21
CA HIS A 64 -0.14 -1.63 -13.52
C HIS A 64 -0.88 -1.55 -14.87
N ILE A 65 -1.28 -2.71 -15.39
CA ILE A 65 -2.05 -2.80 -16.64
C ILE A 65 -3.40 -2.08 -16.55
N ASP A 66 -3.92 -1.67 -17.70
CA ASP A 66 -5.25 -1.08 -17.82
C ASP A 66 -6.33 -1.96 -17.17
N GLY A 67 -7.26 -1.30 -16.46
CA GLY A 67 -8.30 -1.95 -15.66
C GLY A 67 -7.88 -2.34 -14.24
N CYS A 68 -6.58 -2.31 -13.89
CA CYS A 68 -6.19 -2.42 -12.47
C CYS A 68 -6.66 -1.20 -11.68
N ALA A 69 -6.58 -0.01 -12.28
CA ALA A 69 -7.00 1.25 -11.66
C ALA A 69 -8.48 1.24 -11.21
N ASP A 70 -9.34 0.52 -11.92
CA ASP A 70 -10.76 0.45 -11.54
C ASP A 70 -11.01 -0.61 -10.47
N LYS A 71 -10.34 -1.76 -10.58
CA LYS A 71 -10.60 -2.93 -9.74
C LYS A 71 -9.87 -2.93 -8.39
N TYR A 72 -8.70 -2.33 -8.32
CA TYR A 72 -7.81 -2.40 -7.15
C TYR A 72 -7.54 -1.05 -6.50
N SER A 73 -8.29 -0.01 -6.87
CA SER A 73 -8.14 1.34 -6.32
C SER A 73 -8.88 1.53 -5.01
N PHE A 74 -8.18 2.16 -4.06
CA PHE A 74 -8.78 2.69 -2.84
C PHE A 74 -9.86 3.75 -3.11
N ASN A 75 -9.76 4.52 -4.20
CA ASN A 75 -10.73 5.58 -4.49
C ASN A 75 -12.10 5.02 -4.89
N TRP A 76 -12.13 3.80 -5.42
CA TRP A 76 -13.36 3.12 -5.87
C TRP A 76 -13.84 2.06 -4.87
N THR A 77 -13.21 1.96 -3.71
CA THR A 77 -13.55 0.97 -2.69
C THR A 77 -14.21 1.65 -1.50
N GLU A 78 -15.42 1.21 -1.15
CA GLU A 78 -16.15 1.78 -0.02
C GLU A 78 -15.54 1.40 1.32
N ASN A 79 -15.69 2.29 2.33
CA ASN A 79 -15.32 2.06 3.73
C ASN A 79 -13.83 1.79 3.98
N VAL A 80 -12.94 2.32 3.13
CA VAL A 80 -11.48 2.27 3.35
C VAL A 80 -10.86 3.64 3.64
N GLY A 81 -11.68 4.69 3.78
CA GLY A 81 -11.24 6.06 4.00
C GLY A 81 -10.36 6.60 2.85
N ARG A 82 -9.72 7.75 3.07
CA ARG A 82 -8.74 8.33 2.11
C ARG A 82 -7.36 7.70 2.30
N THR A 83 -7.30 6.38 2.20
CA THR A 83 -6.07 5.61 2.40
C THR A 83 -5.17 5.65 1.15
N CYS A 84 -3.86 5.73 1.36
CA CYS A 84 -2.86 5.67 0.28
C CYS A 84 -2.39 4.23 0.01
N GLY A 85 -2.13 3.46 1.08
CA GLY A 85 -1.64 2.08 1.01
C GLY A 85 -0.10 1.95 1.01
N GLU A 86 0.63 3.06 0.94
CA GLU A 86 2.07 3.10 0.60
C GLU A 86 2.94 3.78 1.68
N ASN A 87 2.43 3.88 2.91
CA ASN A 87 3.06 4.72 3.94
C ASN A 87 4.51 4.30 4.29
N VAL A 88 4.97 3.11 3.86
CA VAL A 88 6.33 2.62 4.07
C VAL A 88 7.36 3.33 3.18
N GLU A 89 6.97 3.83 1.99
CA GLU A 89 7.89 4.51 1.05
C GLU A 89 7.74 6.04 1.04
N SER A 90 6.92 6.58 1.94
CA SER A 90 6.73 8.02 2.04
C SER A 90 8.01 8.72 2.50
N ASN A 91 8.28 9.91 1.97
CA ASN A 91 9.44 10.75 2.30
C ASN A 91 9.44 11.32 3.75
N TRP A 92 8.64 10.77 4.66
CA TRP A 92 8.52 11.23 6.06
C TRP A 92 9.86 11.27 6.78
N SER A 93 10.72 10.26 6.58
CA SER A 93 12.06 10.25 7.18
C SER A 93 12.88 11.45 6.73
N SER A 94 12.79 11.82 5.45
CA SER A 94 13.44 13.01 4.89
C SER A 94 12.81 14.32 5.38
N LEU A 95 11.48 14.33 5.61
CA LEU A 95 10.76 15.52 6.06
C LEU A 95 10.88 15.76 7.58
N ASN A 96 11.18 14.74 8.38
CA ASN A 96 11.33 14.88 9.83
C ASN A 96 12.42 15.89 10.22
N GLY A 97 13.48 16.01 9.42
CA GLY A 97 14.54 17.01 9.65
C GLY A 97 14.06 18.46 9.50
N LEU A 98 12.95 18.69 8.82
CA LEU A 98 12.34 20.02 8.64
C LEU A 98 11.37 20.38 9.75
N ALA A 99 10.99 19.43 10.60
CA ALA A 99 9.95 19.63 11.60
C ALA A 99 10.25 20.82 12.53
N THR A 100 11.52 21.01 12.91
CA THR A 100 11.96 22.12 13.76
C THR A 100 12.05 23.44 13.00
N SER A 101 12.46 23.44 11.72
CA SER A 101 12.62 24.66 10.93
C SER A 101 11.27 25.26 10.51
N VAL A 102 10.27 24.43 10.25
CA VAL A 102 8.93 24.90 9.81
C VAL A 102 7.96 25.20 10.96
N ARG A 103 8.38 24.99 12.22
CA ARG A 103 7.49 25.10 13.38
C ARG A 103 6.98 26.52 13.63
N GLU A 104 7.86 27.51 13.50
CA GLU A 104 7.55 28.93 13.75
C GLU A 104 7.05 29.67 12.49
N MET A 105 6.99 28.98 11.35
CA MET A 105 6.57 29.58 10.08
C MET A 105 5.05 29.78 10.04
N GLY A 106 4.61 30.89 9.44
CA GLY A 106 3.20 31.13 9.13
C GLY A 106 2.64 30.08 8.16
N PHE A 107 1.31 29.92 8.12
CA PHE A 107 0.64 28.85 7.36
C PHE A 107 1.08 28.75 5.89
N GLY A 108 1.13 29.88 5.17
CA GLY A 108 1.56 29.94 3.77
C GLY A 108 3.02 29.51 3.60
N SER A 109 3.93 30.20 4.29
CA SER A 109 5.37 29.88 4.26
C SER A 109 5.68 28.44 4.67
N ARG A 110 4.95 27.90 5.65
CA ARG A 110 5.12 26.52 6.10
C ARG A 110 4.73 25.53 5.00
N ARG A 111 3.60 25.78 4.33
CA ARG A 111 3.16 24.94 3.21
C ARG A 111 4.16 24.98 2.06
N ASP A 112 4.63 26.16 1.70
CA ASP A 112 5.56 26.35 0.58
C ASP A 112 6.90 25.65 0.85
N VAL A 113 7.46 25.78 2.06
CA VAL A 113 8.73 25.11 2.44
C VAL A 113 8.59 23.59 2.47
N ILE A 114 7.47 23.07 2.99
CA ILE A 114 7.21 21.61 2.97
C ILE A 114 7.10 21.14 1.52
N SER A 115 6.34 21.84 0.67
CA SER A 115 6.21 21.49 -0.75
C SER A 115 7.54 21.54 -1.50
N ASP A 116 8.36 22.57 -1.27
CA ASP A 116 9.69 22.69 -1.88
C ASP A 116 10.61 21.54 -1.48
N ALA A 117 10.63 21.18 -0.20
CA ALA A 117 11.38 20.02 0.27
C ALA A 117 10.91 18.69 -0.34
N MET A 118 9.60 18.51 -0.51
CA MET A 118 9.05 17.34 -1.20
C MET A 118 9.49 17.32 -2.68
N LEU A 119 9.48 18.46 -3.36
CA LEU A 119 9.95 18.58 -4.75
C LEU A 119 11.45 18.30 -4.87
N HIS A 120 12.27 18.84 -3.96
CA HIS A 120 13.70 18.55 -3.91
C HIS A 120 13.97 17.06 -3.67
N HIS A 121 13.22 16.42 -2.75
CA HIS A 121 13.31 14.97 -2.53
C HIS A 121 12.99 14.20 -3.81
N ASN A 122 11.91 14.55 -4.51
CA ASN A 122 11.55 13.94 -5.79
C ASN A 122 12.66 14.12 -6.84
N TRP A 123 13.22 15.33 -6.98
CA TRP A 123 14.34 15.60 -7.88
C TRP A 123 15.57 14.76 -7.55
N TRP A 124 15.94 14.68 -6.26
CA TRP A 124 17.09 13.89 -5.80
C TRP A 124 16.93 12.41 -6.14
N LYS A 125 15.75 11.83 -5.89
CA LYS A 125 15.43 10.44 -6.26
C LYS A 125 15.54 10.25 -7.78
N ASN A 126 14.95 11.15 -8.55
CA ASN A 126 14.92 11.06 -10.01
C ASN A 126 16.28 11.26 -10.69
N THR A 127 17.25 11.89 -10.02
CA THR A 127 18.58 12.15 -10.59
C THR A 127 19.66 11.22 -10.05
N ASN A 128 19.50 10.68 -8.84
CA ASN A 128 20.52 9.87 -8.19
C ASN A 128 20.17 8.38 -8.10
N GLU A 129 18.90 8.00 -8.02
CA GLU A 129 18.51 6.59 -7.88
C GLU A 129 18.04 5.93 -9.19
N SER A 130 17.62 6.73 -10.17
CA SER A 130 17.24 6.26 -11.51
C SER A 130 18.42 5.89 -12.42
N LYS A 131 19.66 5.95 -11.89
CA LYS A 131 20.86 5.51 -12.60
C LYS A 131 20.86 3.98 -12.64
N PHE A 132 20.23 3.41 -13.66
CA PHE A 132 20.44 2.01 -14.01
C PHE A 132 21.95 1.79 -14.24
N PRO A 133 22.53 0.70 -13.74
CA PRO A 133 23.85 0.30 -14.20
C PRO A 133 23.73 0.03 -15.71
N THR A 134 24.29 0.92 -16.51
CA THR A 134 24.55 0.66 -17.92
C THR A 134 25.43 -0.59 -17.97
N LYS A 135 24.92 -1.67 -18.57
CA LYS A 135 25.74 -2.80 -18.98
C LYS A 135 26.78 -2.34 -19.99
#